data_AF-A0A7V8YYL1-F1
#
_entry.id   AF-A0A7V8YYL1-F1
#
_cell.length_a   1.000
_cell.length_b   1.000
_cell.length_c   1.000
_cell.angle_alpha   90.00
_cell.angle_beta   90.00
_cell.angle_gamma   90.00
#
_symmetry.space_group_name_H-M   'P 1'
#
loop_
_entity.id
_entity.type
_entity.pdbx_description
1 polymer ?
#
loop_
_entity_poly.entity_id
_entity_poly.type
_entity_poly.pdbx_seq_one_letter_code
_entity_poly.pdbx_strand_id
1 'polypeptide(L)'
;EALAEMWHKRIRTEMGFAHADEAELTKLFHQGYQGSRYSFGYPACPNINDQTKLFELLEPERIGVELTEEFMLDPEQSTSAIIVHHPEAKYFNIE
;
A
#
# COMPACT_ATOMS: atom_id res chain seq x y z
N GLU A 1 0.42 -9.77 2.48
CA GLU A 1 1.04 -8.97 3.58
C GLU A 1 2.57 -8.90 3.67
N ALA A 2 3.32 -9.95 3.99
CA ALA A 2 4.78 -9.81 4.28
C ALA A 2 5.59 -9.17 3.13
N LEU A 3 5.28 -9.53 1.89
CA LEU A 3 5.91 -8.97 0.69
C LEU A 3 5.60 -7.47 0.53
N ALA A 4 4.39 -7.03 0.90
CA ALA A 4 4.00 -5.62 0.83
C ALA A 4 4.79 -4.77 1.84
N GLU A 5 4.98 -5.26 3.08
CA GLU A 5 5.84 -4.57 4.07
C GLU A 5 7.31 -4.55 3.65
N MET A 6 7.82 -5.65 3.07
CA MET A 6 9.19 -5.69 2.55
C MET A 6 9.41 -4.65 1.45
N TRP A 7 8.50 -4.57 0.46
CA TRP A 7 8.55 -3.55 -0.59
C TRP A 7 8.42 -2.14 -0.04
N HIS A 8 7.51 -1.90 0.90
CA HIS A 8 7.33 -0.59 1.50
C HIS A 8 8.59 -0.14 2.24
N LYS A 9 9.22 -1.02 3.03
CA LYS A 9 10.51 -0.75 3.69
C LYS A 9 11.61 -0.45 2.68
N ARG A 10 11.68 -1.21 1.59
CA ARG A 10 12.65 -0.99 0.52
C ARG A 10 12.47 0.39 -0.12
N ILE A 11 11.25 0.77 -0.45
CA ILE A 11 10.92 2.08 -1.03
C ILE A 11 11.35 3.20 -0.08
N ARG A 12 11.00 3.12 1.22
CA ARG A 12 11.45 4.12 2.21
C ARG A 12 12.97 4.19 2.30
N THR A 13 13.67 3.07 2.18
CA THR A 13 15.15 3.03 2.19
C THR A 13 15.73 3.69 0.95
N GLU A 14 15.26 3.32 -0.25
CA GLU A 14 15.74 3.86 -1.53
C GLU A 14 15.45 5.36 -1.68
N MET A 15 14.36 5.84 -1.08
CA MET A 15 14.01 7.27 -1.05
C MET A 15 14.69 8.06 0.08
N GLY A 16 15.50 7.41 0.92
CA GLY A 16 16.24 8.07 1.99
C GLY A 16 15.43 8.36 3.27
N PHE A 17 14.24 7.78 3.43
CA PHE A 17 13.37 7.97 4.60
C PHE A 17 13.53 6.92 5.70
N ALA A 18 14.34 5.88 5.49
CA ALA A 18 14.55 4.82 6.48
C ALA A 18 15.13 5.30 7.82
N HIS A 19 15.70 6.50 7.88
CA HIS A 19 16.13 7.12 9.14
C HIS A 19 14.97 7.48 10.08
N ALA A 20 13.74 7.52 9.57
CA ALA A 20 12.52 7.76 10.33
C ALA A 20 11.78 6.47 10.71
N ASP A 21 12.32 5.28 10.38
CA ASP A 21 11.75 4.00 10.78
C ASP A 21 12.01 3.76 12.28
N GLU A 22 10.99 3.34 13.01
CA GLU A 22 11.09 2.89 14.39
C GLU A 22 11.98 1.66 14.50
N ALA A 23 12.86 1.63 15.51
CA ALA A 23 13.77 0.52 15.73
C ALA A 23 13.05 -0.75 16.23
N GLU A 24 11.91 -0.58 16.90
CA GLU A 24 11.10 -1.69 17.39
C GLU A 24 10.11 -2.15 16.32
N LEU A 25 10.18 -3.42 15.92
CA LEU A 25 9.29 -4.03 14.92
C LEU A 25 7.81 -3.82 15.23
N THR A 26 7.42 -3.93 16.51
CA THR A 26 6.03 -3.71 16.95
C THR A 26 5.55 -2.32 16.55
N LYS A 27 6.37 -1.29 16.80
CA LYS A 27 6.04 0.10 16.46
C LYS A 27 6.08 0.33 14.96
N LEU A 28 7.03 -0.27 14.26
CA LEU A 28 7.12 -0.20 12.80
C LEU A 28 5.83 -0.71 12.15
N PHE A 29 5.28 -1.83 12.62
CA PHE A 29 4.01 -2.38 12.12
C PHE A 29 2.77 -1.54 12.51
N HIS A 30 2.88 -0.65 13.49
CA HIS A 30 1.86 0.35 13.82
C HIS A 30 2.12 1.71 13.14
N GLN A 31 2.66 1.71 11.92
CA GLN A 31 2.98 2.91 11.13
C GLN A 31 4.02 3.84 11.79
N GLY A 32 4.96 3.27 12.54
CA GLY A 32 6.15 3.92 13.09
C GLY A 32 7.21 4.19 12.02
N TYR A 33 6.82 4.85 10.92
CA TYR A 33 7.70 5.25 9.83
C TYR A 33 7.16 6.51 9.15
N GLN A 34 7.98 7.17 8.32
CA GLN A 34 7.53 8.30 7.51
C GLN A 34 6.69 7.82 6.31
N GLY A 35 5.58 8.51 6.07
CA GLY A 35 4.66 8.20 4.99
C GLY A 35 3.59 7.17 5.37
N SER A 36 2.80 6.77 4.39
CA SER A 36 1.76 5.75 4.53
C SER A 36 1.54 5.01 3.22
N ARG A 37 0.99 3.79 3.31
CA ARG A 37 0.49 3.01 2.17
C ARG A 37 -1.02 2.85 2.29
N TYR A 38 -1.76 3.15 1.23
CA TYR A 38 -3.21 3.09 1.19
C TYR A 38 -3.67 2.10 0.13
N SER A 39 -4.74 1.38 0.39
CA SER A 39 -5.33 0.42 -0.54
C SER A 39 -6.81 0.75 -0.74
N PHE A 40 -7.32 0.55 -1.94
CA PHE A 40 -8.75 0.71 -2.20
C PHE A 40 -9.58 -0.34 -1.46
N GLY A 41 -10.80 0.02 -1.07
CA GLY A 41 -11.69 -0.79 -0.21
C GLY A 41 -11.47 -0.58 1.29
N TYR A 42 -10.47 0.19 1.69
CA TYR A 42 -10.23 0.54 3.08
C TYR A 42 -10.74 1.95 3.45
N PRO A 43 -10.87 2.30 4.75
CA PRO A 43 -11.48 3.58 5.16
C PRO A 43 -10.92 4.87 4.54
N ALA A 44 -9.62 4.93 4.27
CA ALA A 44 -8.99 6.09 3.64
C ALA A 44 -9.25 6.17 2.12
N CYS A 45 -9.62 5.05 1.50
CA CYS A 45 -9.85 4.89 0.06
C CYS A 45 -11.03 3.89 -0.16
N PRO A 46 -12.26 4.22 0.27
CA PRO A 46 -13.32 3.22 0.44
C PRO A 46 -13.90 2.68 -0.88
N ASN A 47 -13.75 3.44 -1.97
CA ASN A 47 -14.25 3.04 -3.28
C ASN A 47 -13.33 1.98 -3.91
N ILE A 48 -13.76 0.71 -3.89
CA ILE A 48 -12.95 -0.39 -4.43
C ILE A 48 -12.80 -0.34 -5.95
N ASN A 49 -13.76 0.25 -6.67
CA ASN A 49 -13.72 0.35 -8.13
C ASN A 49 -12.52 1.18 -8.62
N ASP A 50 -11.98 2.08 -7.78
CA ASP A 50 -10.79 2.86 -8.09
C ASP A 50 -9.52 2.00 -8.22
N GLN A 51 -9.57 0.73 -7.83
CA GLN A 51 -8.53 -0.28 -8.10
C GLN A 51 -8.17 -0.37 -9.59
N THR A 52 -9.14 -0.15 -10.48
CA THR A 52 -8.93 -0.07 -11.95
C THR A 52 -7.85 0.92 -12.34
N LYS A 53 -7.74 2.06 -11.64
CA LYS A 53 -6.71 3.08 -11.89
C LYS A 53 -5.30 2.55 -11.64
N LEU A 54 -5.12 1.71 -10.61
CA LEU A 54 -3.82 1.08 -10.35
C LEU A 54 -3.50 0.00 -11.39
N PHE A 55 -4.51 -0.73 -11.86
CA PHE A 55 -4.33 -1.73 -12.92
C PHE A 55 -3.88 -1.08 -14.22
N GLU A 56 -4.53 0.01 -14.63
CA GLU A 56 -4.13 0.78 -15.82
C GLU A 56 -2.68 1.31 -15.74
N LEU A 57 -2.22 1.68 -14.54
CA LEU A 57 -0.87 2.24 -14.35
C LEU A 57 0.22 1.18 -14.23
N LEU A 58 -0.08 0.03 -13.63
CA LEU A 58 0.94 -0.96 -13.24
C LEU A 58 0.96 -2.20 -14.13
N GLU A 59 -0.12 -2.46 -14.88
CA GLU A 59 -0.31 -3.65 -15.72
C GLU A 59 0.06 -4.95 -14.96
N PRO A 60 -0.56 -5.21 -13.79
CA PRO A 60 -0.16 -6.30 -12.91
C PRO A 60 -0.40 -7.70 -13.50
N GLU A 61 -1.11 -7.80 -14.62
CA GLU A 61 -1.26 -9.02 -15.42
C GLU A 61 0.10 -9.57 -15.86
N ARG A 62 1.12 -8.70 -15.98
CA ARG A 62 2.53 -9.10 -16.25
C ARG A 62 3.14 -9.99 -15.17
N ILE A 63 2.56 -9.98 -13.96
CA ILE A 63 2.93 -10.87 -12.85
C ILE A 63 1.82 -11.87 -12.49
N GLY A 64 0.81 -12.01 -13.36
CA GLY A 64 -0.30 -12.95 -13.19
C GLY A 64 -1.33 -12.55 -12.14
N VAL A 65 -1.49 -11.25 -11.86
CA VAL A 65 -2.57 -10.74 -11.01
C VAL A 65 -3.64 -10.11 -11.91
N GLU A 66 -4.88 -10.54 -11.72
CA GLU A 66 -6.06 -10.13 -12.46
C GLU A 66 -7.06 -9.40 -11.53
N LEU A 67 -8.06 -8.75 -12.13
CA LEU A 67 -9.13 -8.05 -11.43
C LEU A 67 -10.46 -8.74 -11.73
N THR A 68 -11.21 -9.11 -10.69
CA THR A 68 -12.55 -9.71 -10.87
C THR A 68 -13.59 -8.67 -11.31
N GLU A 69 -14.79 -9.11 -11.67
CA GLU A 69 -15.92 -8.22 -12.00
C GLU A 69 -16.29 -7.29 -10.82
N GLU A 70 -16.06 -7.74 -9.59
CA GLU A 70 -16.25 -6.99 -8.34
C GLU A 70 -15.03 -6.17 -7.91
N PHE A 71 -14.03 -6.00 -8.78
CA PHE A 71 -12.81 -5.24 -8.52
C PHE A 71 -11.90 -5.82 -7.42
N MET A 72 -12.01 -7.13 -7.15
CA MET A 72 -11.14 -7.84 -6.23
C MET A 72 -9.88 -8.33 -6.96
N LEU A 73 -8.75 -8.42 -6.25
CA LEU A 73 -7.53 -8.98 -6.80
C LEU A 73 -7.62 -10.51 -6.85
N ASP A 74 -7.26 -11.10 -7.98
CA ASP A 74 -7.06 -12.55 -8.12
C ASP A 74 -5.61 -12.83 -8.55
N PRO A 75 -4.82 -13.63 -7.79
CA PRO A 75 -5.16 -14.32 -6.56
C PRO A 75 -5.50 -13.40 -5.39
N GLU A 76 -6.43 -13.84 -4.52
CA GLU A 76 -6.87 -13.07 -3.33
C GLU A 76 -5.73 -12.69 -2.39
N GLN A 77 -4.65 -13.47 -2.33
CA GLN A 77 -3.46 -13.20 -1.53
C GLN A 77 -2.50 -12.18 -2.20
N SER A 78 -3.09 -11.22 -2.92
CA SER A 78 -2.40 -10.11 -3.55
C SER A 78 -2.61 -8.82 -2.75
N THR A 79 -1.69 -7.87 -2.90
CA THR A 79 -1.80 -6.56 -2.26
C THR A 79 -1.42 -5.49 -3.26
N SER A 80 -2.29 -4.50 -3.45
CA SER A 80 -1.99 -3.26 -4.17
C SER A 80 -2.07 -2.08 -3.22
N ALA A 81 -1.22 -1.07 -3.43
CA ALA A 81 -1.26 0.13 -2.62
C ALA A 81 -0.75 1.36 -3.38
N ILE A 82 -1.26 2.51 -2.99
CA ILE A 82 -0.69 3.83 -3.24
C ILE A 82 0.27 4.14 -2.09
N ILE A 83 1.49 4.57 -2.39
CA ILE A 83 2.47 4.96 -1.37
C ILE A 83 2.61 6.48 -1.39
N VAL A 84 2.47 7.09 -0.22
CA VAL A 84 2.62 8.54 -0.03
C VAL A 84 3.71 8.79 1.00
N HIS A 85 4.69 9.62 0.64
CA HIS A 85 5.90 9.82 1.45
C HIS A 85 5.84 11.04 2.38
N HIS A 86 4.77 11.83 2.31
CA HIS A 86 4.61 13.04 3.13
C HIS A 86 4.69 12.68 4.62
N PRO A 87 5.43 13.44 5.46
CA PRO A 87 5.61 13.10 6.87
C PRO A 87 4.32 13.07 7.69
N GLU A 88 3.31 13.82 7.26
CA GLU A 88 1.99 13.84 7.89
C GLU A 88 1.01 12.81 7.29
N ALA A 89 1.42 12.02 6.30
CA ALA A 89 0.57 10.97 5.77
C ALA A 89 0.33 9.91 6.86
N LYS A 90 -0.94 9.75 7.23
CA LYS A 90 -1.41 8.80 8.25
C LYS A 90 -2.71 8.16 7.77
N TYR A 91 -3.05 7.01 8.32
CA TYR A 91 -4.35 6.43 8.06
C TYR A 91 -5.47 7.33 8.61
N PHE A 92 -6.53 7.51 7.84
CA PHE A 92 -7.70 8.28 8.23
C PHE A 92 -8.97 7.60 7.70
N ASN A 93 -10.10 7.99 8.24
CA ASN A 93 -11.41 7.59 7.73
C ASN A 93 -12.01 8.76 6.97
N ILE A 94 -12.59 8.49 5.80
CA ILE A 94 -13.45 9.46 5.13
C ILE A 94 -14.83 9.35 5.80
N GLU A 95 -15.15 10.31 6.67
CA GLU A 95 -16.52 10.52 7.17
C GLU A 95 -17.40 11.20 6.11
#